data_AF-Q113K3-F1
#
_entry.id   AF-Q113K3-F1
#
_cell.length_a   1.000
_cell.length_b   1.000
_cell.length_c   1.000
_cell.angle_alpha   90.00
_cell.angle_beta   90.00
_cell.angle_gamma   90.00
#
_symmetry.space_group_name_H-M   'P 1'
#
loop_
_entity.id
_entity.type
_entity.pdbx_description
1 polymer ?
#
loop_
_entity_poly.entity_id
_entity_poly.type
_entity_poly.pdbx_seq_one_letter_code
_entity_poly.pdbx_strand_id
1 'polypeptide(L)' 'MDKFQVAVIAKTADPQQVIYAALHQDYSEGFVFDQKNIWPSETKCGEILVKRLLVGDRGHYGCLERATRWPRT' A
#
# COMPACT_ATOMS: atom_id res chain seq x y z
N MET A 1 -22.91 30.41 -3.34
CA MET A 1 -22.70 29.14 -2.61
C MET A 1 -21.51 28.48 -3.25
N ASP A 2 -20.34 28.57 -2.61
CA ASP A 2 -19.16 27.85 -3.07
C ASP A 2 -19.45 26.35 -2.94
N LYS A 3 -19.25 25.60 -4.03
CA LYS A 3 -19.47 24.16 -4.07
C LYS A 3 -18.41 23.49 -3.19
N PHE A 4 -18.78 22.41 -2.51
CA PHE A 4 -17.81 21.56 -1.82
C PHE A 4 -16.73 21.07 -2.82
N GLN A 5 -15.46 21.26 -2.47
CA GLN A 5 -14.31 20.86 -3.29
C GLN A 5 -13.34 20.01 -2.48
N VAL A 6 -12.70 19.06 -3.17
CA VAL A 6 -11.70 18.14 -2.60
C VAL A 6 -10.41 18.28 -3.40
N ALA A 7 -9.29 18.48 -2.71
CA ALA A 7 -7.95 18.50 -3.29
C ALA A 7 -7.01 17.65 -2.45
N VAL A 8 -6.04 17.00 -3.09
CA VAL A 8 -4.99 16.23 -2.40
C VAL A 8 -3.96 17.21 -1.85
N ILE A 9 -3.78 17.21 -0.53
CA ILE A 9 -2.79 18.06 0.15
C ILE A 9 -1.48 17.29 0.38
N ALA A 10 -1.56 15.99 0.67
CA ALA A 10 -0.41 15.13 0.89
C ALA A 10 -0.73 13.68 0.53
N LYS A 11 0.29 12.94 0.10
CA LYS A 11 0.25 11.48 -0.10
C LYS A 11 1.65 10.90 0.00
N THR A 12 1.75 9.66 0.44
CA THR A 12 2.97 8.86 0.28
C THR A 12 3.21 8.63 -1.22
N ALA A 13 4.48 8.65 -1.64
CA ALA A 13 4.84 8.27 -3.00
C ALA A 13 4.58 6.76 -3.19
N ASP A 14 3.96 6.40 -4.32
CA ASP A 14 3.66 5.01 -4.69
C ASP A 14 3.00 4.20 -3.55
N PRO A 15 1.81 4.64 -3.06
CA PRO A 15 1.19 4.06 -1.88
C PRO A 15 0.85 2.57 -2.03
N GLN A 16 0.56 2.10 -3.24
CA GLN A 16 0.25 0.68 -3.49
C GLN A 16 1.51 -0.18 -3.38
N GLN A 17 2.68 0.30 -3.83
CA GLN A 17 3.96 -0.37 -3.56
C GLN A 17 4.27 -0.44 -2.06
N VAL A 18 3.95 0.61 -1.30
CA VAL A 18 4.13 0.60 0.17
C VAL A 18 3.26 -0.47 0.83
N ILE A 19 1.98 -0.54 0.46
CA ILE A 19 1.07 -1.57 0.99
C ILE A 19 1.50 -2.96 0.51
N TYR A 20 1.92 -3.10 -0.75
CA TYR A 20 2.45 -4.36 -1.29
C TYR A 20 3.67 -4.84 -0.50
N ALA A 21 4.60 -3.95 -0.16
CA ALA A 21 5.77 -4.30 0.63
C ALA A 21 5.37 -4.83 2.02
N ALA A 22 4.40 -4.18 2.68
CA ALA A 22 3.86 -4.64 3.96
C ALA A 22 3.23 -6.03 3.82
N LEU A 23 2.30 -6.20 2.87
CA LEU A 23 1.68 -7.50 2.59
C LEU A 23 2.72 -8.58 2.27
N HIS A 24 3.71 -8.26 1.45
CA HIS A 24 4.72 -9.24 1.04
C HIS A 24 5.58 -9.64 2.23
N GLN A 25 5.96 -8.70 3.08
CA GLN A 25 6.80 -8.95 4.25
C GLN A 25 6.16 -9.93 5.24
N ASP A 26 4.84 -9.89 5.42
CA ASP A 26 4.13 -10.82 6.32
C ASP A 26 4.21 -12.29 5.87
N TYR A 27 4.57 -12.55 4.60
CA TYR A 27 4.71 -13.88 4.02
C TYR A 27 6.11 -14.15 3.45
N SER A 28 7.08 -13.30 3.74
CA SER A 28 8.47 -13.44 3.29
C SER A 28 9.38 -13.74 4.47
N GLU A 29 10.21 -14.78 4.36
CA GLU A 29 11.23 -15.11 5.37
C GLU A 29 12.39 -14.09 5.37
N GLY A 30 12.68 -13.50 4.21
CA GLY A 30 13.74 -12.52 4.02
C GLY A 30 13.27 -11.06 4.15
N PHE A 31 14.23 -10.14 4.02
CA PHE A 31 13.95 -8.72 3.99
C PHE A 31 13.44 -8.29 2.61
N VAL A 32 12.17 -7.89 2.53
CA VAL A 32 11.49 -7.60 1.26
C VAL A 32 12.12 -6.43 0.49
N PHE A 33 12.78 -5.51 1.18
CA PHE A 33 13.44 -4.36 0.54
C PHE A 33 14.59 -4.79 -0.38
N ASP A 34 15.26 -5.91 -0.12
CA ASP A 34 16.34 -6.42 -0.97
C ASP A 34 15.85 -6.78 -2.38
N GLN A 35 14.54 -6.96 -2.55
CA GLN A 35 13.89 -7.29 -3.82
C GLN A 35 13.24 -6.07 -4.48
N LYS A 36 13.50 -4.84 -4.00
CA LYS A 36 12.80 -3.63 -4.46
C LYS A 36 12.90 -3.39 -5.96
N ASN A 37 14.02 -3.77 -6.58
CA ASN A 37 14.25 -3.63 -8.01
C ASN A 37 13.35 -4.50 -8.89
N ILE A 38 12.76 -5.57 -8.33
CA ILE A 38 11.86 -6.48 -9.04
C ILE A 38 10.40 -6.32 -8.60
N TRP A 39 10.09 -5.33 -7.77
CA TRP A 39 8.71 -5.10 -7.36
C TRP A 39 7.83 -4.75 -8.58
N PRO A 40 6.56 -5.17 -8.58
CA PRO A 40 5.62 -4.77 -9.61
C PRO A 40 5.46 -3.25 -9.66
N SER A 41 4.99 -2.73 -10.79
CA SER A 41 4.61 -1.31 -10.88
C SER A 41 3.53 -0.95 -9.86
N GLU A 42 3.42 0.33 -9.53
CA GLU A 42 2.39 0.87 -8.61
C GLU A 42 0.98 0.35 -8.93
N THR A 43 0.55 0.43 -10.20
CA THR A 43 -0.74 -0.12 -10.64
C THR A 43 -0.85 -1.62 -10.42
N LYS A 44 0.22 -2.37 -10.71
CA LYS A 44 0.20 -3.84 -10.57
C LYS A 44 0.15 -4.27 -9.12
N CYS A 45 0.83 -3.55 -8.22
CA CYS A 45 0.69 -3.71 -6.79
C CYS A 45 -0.77 -3.56 -6.37
N GLY A 46 -1.48 -2.54 -6.85
CA GLY A 46 -2.93 -2.37 -6.62
C GLY A 46 -3.77 -3.59 -6.98
N GLU A 47 -3.58 -4.13 -8.17
CA GLU A 47 -4.30 -5.33 -8.62
C GLU A 47 -4.04 -6.54 -7.71
N ILE A 48 -2.80 -6.71 -7.26
CA ILE A 48 -2.40 -7.78 -6.34
C ILE A 48 -3.09 -7.59 -4.99
N LEU A 49 -3.10 -6.37 -4.46
CA LEU A 49 -3.73 -6.04 -3.19
C LEU A 49 -5.23 -6.30 -3.22
N VAL A 50 -5.93 -5.91 -4.30
CA VAL A 50 -7.35 -6.25 -4.46
C VAL A 50 -7.56 -7.75 -4.37
N LYS A 51 -6.80 -8.54 -5.14
CA LYS A 51 -6.96 -10.00 -5.23
C LYS A 51 -6.56 -10.75 -3.97
N ARG A 52 -5.52 -10.30 -3.26
CA ARG A 52 -4.89 -11.04 -2.16
C ARG A 52 -5.22 -10.50 -0.78
N LEU A 53 -5.45 -9.19 -0.67
CA LEU A 53 -5.71 -8.49 0.59
C LEU A 53 -7.21 -8.24 0.80
N LEU A 54 -7.89 -7.70 -0.21
CA LEU A 54 -9.26 -7.19 -0.07
C LEU A 54 -10.34 -8.22 -0.41
N VAL A 55 -10.11 -9.06 -1.41
CA VAL A 55 -11.09 -10.07 -1.83
C VAL A 55 -11.27 -11.13 -0.74
N GLY A 56 -12.52 -11.36 -0.36
CA GLY A 56 -12.91 -12.42 0.56
C GLY A 56 -12.78 -12.08 2.05
N ASP A 57 -12.69 -10.80 2.40
CA ASP A 57 -12.81 -10.27 3.78
C ASP A 57 -11.96 -11.05 4.81
N ARG A 58 -10.68 -11.26 4.49
CA ARG A 58 -9.77 -12.09 5.31
C ARG A 58 -9.20 -11.38 6.53
N GLY A 59 -9.58 -10.12 6.76
CA GLY A 59 -9.15 -9.34 7.93
C GLY A 59 -7.73 -8.77 7.87
N HIS A 60 -6.97 -8.97 6.78
CA HIS A 60 -5.58 -8.51 6.68
C HIS A 60 -5.48 -7.00 6.31
N TYR A 61 -6.17 -6.13 7.04
CA TYR A 61 -6.28 -4.71 6.69
C TYR A 61 -5.11 -3.85 7.19
N GLY A 62 -4.29 -4.36 8.11
CA GLY A 62 -3.16 -3.62 8.69
C GLY A 62 -2.13 -3.12 7.66
N CYS A 63 -2.02 -3.77 6.51
CA CYS A 63 -1.16 -3.29 5.42
C CYS A 63 -1.64 -1.94 4.85
N LEU A 64 -2.96 -1.69 4.80
CA LEU A 64 -3.54 -0.48 4.22
C LEU A 64 -3.21 0.77 5.04
N GLU A 65 -3.08 0.63 6.36
CA GLU A 65 -2.79 1.74 7.28
C GLU A 65 -1.39 2.34 7.06
N ARG A 66 -0.51 1.62 6.35
CA ARG A 66 0.86 2.06 6.09
C ARG A 66 0.95 3.18 5.05
N ALA A 67 -0.01 3.29 4.14
CA ALA A 67 0.04 4.24 3.02
C ALA A 67 -0.05 5.72 3.43
N THR A 68 -0.48 6.02 4.65
CA THR A 68 -0.65 7.41 5.12
C THR A 68 0.03 7.68 6.45
N ARG A 69 0.79 6.71 7.00
CA ARG A 69 1.48 6.90 8.27
C ARG A 69 2.68 7.83 8.04
N TRP A 70 2.44 9.13 8.22
CA TRP A 70 3.46 10.17 8.38
C TRP A 70 4.49 9.71 9.42
N PRO A 71 5.80 9.92 9.22
CA PRO A 71 6.79 9.57 10.23
C PRO A 71 6.43 10.32 11.51
N ARG A 72 5.99 9.58 12.53
CA ARG A 72 6.11 10.06 13.90
C ARG A 72 7.60 9.96 14.19
N THR A 73 8.28 11.10 14.03
CA THR A 73 9.62 11.34 14.57
C THR A 73 9.76 10.76 15.96
#